data_AF-A0A1Q6LIA0-F1
#
_entry.id   AF-A0A1Q6LIA0-F1
#
_cell.length_a   1.000
_cell.length_b   1.000
_cell.length_c   1.000
_cell.angle_alpha   90.00
_cell.angle_beta   90.00
_cell.angle_gamma   90.00
#
_symmetry.space_group_name_H-M   'P 1'
#
loop_
_entity.id
_entity.type
_entity.pdbx_description
1 polymer ?
#
loop_
_entity_poly.entity_id
_entity_poly.type
_entity_poly.pdbx_seq_one_letter_code
_entity_poly.pdbx_strand_id
1 'polypeptide(L)'
;MNNNLDNIFLSYNEILKRLQILGKTTKSGKEITHKDLRKAICVMEDKHSNCRWKSEKIRSKRHYILIEGFYWLIYVYFNKDKKLMDADIDFFKSRIKQYEELLKVESKEIFTKDMYVYELEKYFSRKPETIKKAISKMLKYADENYRYIENGKYKISKCGIEWLCKNCFKQKYLELLEEYKMELTEKYIEAGYIYDNFFGIN
;
A
#
# COMPACT_ATOMS: atom_id res chain seq x y z
N MET A 1 1.58 32.39 8.44
CA MET A 1 1.75 31.50 9.61
C MET A 1 1.08 30.18 9.29
N ASN A 2 1.89 29.12 9.04
CA ASN A 2 1.59 27.67 9.08
C ASN A 2 2.62 26.81 8.29
N ASN A 3 3.85 27.28 8.06
CA ASN A 3 4.85 26.59 7.22
C ASN A 3 5.33 25.21 7.73
N ASN A 4 4.95 24.77 8.93
CA ASN A 4 5.37 23.45 9.45
C ASN A 4 4.28 22.37 9.33
N LEU A 5 3.01 22.77 9.29
CA LEU A 5 1.89 21.83 9.17
C LEU A 5 1.69 21.35 7.73
N ASP A 6 1.91 22.22 6.74
CA ASP A 6 1.82 21.88 5.31
C ASP A 6 2.89 20.88 4.84
N ASN A 7 3.84 20.53 5.72
CA ASN A 7 4.82 19.46 5.50
C ASN A 7 4.30 18.09 5.96
N ILE A 8 3.23 18.07 6.76
CA ILE A 8 2.68 16.87 7.40
C ILE A 8 1.25 16.62 6.94
N PHE A 9 0.45 17.68 6.81
CA PHE A 9 -0.97 17.63 6.47
C PHE A 9 -1.34 18.69 5.45
N LEU A 10 -2.21 18.35 4.51
CA LEU A 10 -2.65 19.23 3.45
C LEU A 10 -4.16 19.36 3.43
N SER A 11 -4.62 20.59 3.26
CA SER A 11 -6.01 20.86 2.91
C SER A 11 -6.29 20.43 1.47
N TYR A 12 -7.56 20.21 1.14
CA TYR A 12 -7.95 19.86 -0.23
C TYR A 12 -7.57 20.94 -1.24
N ASN A 13 -7.66 22.22 -0.84
CA ASN A 13 -7.30 23.34 -1.70
C ASN A 13 -5.79 23.34 -1.99
N GLU A 14 -4.97 23.07 -0.96
CA GLU A 14 -3.52 22.99 -1.10
C GLU A 14 -3.10 21.79 -1.96
N ILE A 15 -3.76 20.64 -1.80
CA ILE A 15 -3.55 19.48 -2.69
C ILE A 15 -3.82 19.85 -4.15
N LEU A 16 -4.96 20.48 -4.45
CA LEU A 16 -5.30 20.88 -5.82
C LEU A 16 -4.26 21.83 -6.41
N LYS A 17 -3.83 22.85 -5.64
CA LYS A 17 -2.79 23.79 -6.05
C LYS A 17 -1.48 23.08 -6.38
N ARG A 18 -1.03 22.15 -5.52
CA ARG A 18 0.21 21.39 -5.76
C ARG A 18 0.09 20.44 -6.95
N LEU A 19 -1.05 19.78 -7.14
CA LEU A 19 -1.30 18.93 -8.30
C LEU A 19 -1.23 19.74 -9.61
N GLN A 20 -1.78 20.96 -9.61
CA GLN A 20 -1.72 21.87 -10.76
C GLN A 20 -0.29 22.30 -11.07
N ILE A 21 0.49 22.69 -10.05
CA ILE A 21 1.92 23.04 -10.21
C ILE A 21 2.73 21.87 -10.78
N LEU A 22 2.42 20.65 -10.36
CA LEU A 22 3.06 19.42 -10.85
C LEU A 22 2.55 18.97 -12.23
N GLY A 23 1.64 19.72 -12.86
CA GLY A 23 1.05 19.37 -14.16
C GLY A 23 0.22 18.09 -14.14
N LYS A 24 -0.27 17.67 -12.96
CA LYS A 24 -1.11 16.47 -12.84
C LYS A 24 -2.49 16.74 -13.38
N THR A 25 -3.01 15.77 -14.13
CA THR A 25 -4.33 15.82 -14.75
C THR A 25 -5.03 14.49 -14.54
N THR A 26 -6.35 14.50 -14.75
CA THR A 26 -7.14 13.27 -14.81
C THR A 26 -6.65 12.34 -15.94
N LYS A 27 -7.13 11.09 -15.96
CA LYS A 27 -6.80 10.15 -17.04
C LYS A 27 -7.21 10.66 -18.43
N SER A 28 -8.24 11.50 -18.52
CA SER A 28 -8.69 12.14 -19.77
C SER A 28 -7.96 13.45 -20.09
N GLY A 29 -6.93 13.82 -19.32
CA GLY A 29 -6.14 15.03 -19.55
C GLY A 29 -6.77 16.32 -19.04
N LYS A 30 -7.92 16.25 -18.36
CA LYS A 30 -8.58 17.42 -17.76
C LYS A 30 -7.92 17.83 -16.45
N GLU A 31 -8.04 19.11 -16.11
CA GLU A 31 -7.72 19.65 -14.78
C GLU A 31 -8.47 18.88 -13.69
N ILE A 32 -7.80 18.67 -12.55
CA ILE A 32 -8.35 17.92 -11.42
C ILE A 32 -9.25 18.84 -10.62
N THR A 33 -10.55 18.50 -10.53
CA THR A 33 -11.50 19.28 -9.75
C THR A 33 -11.57 18.79 -8.30
N HIS A 34 -12.24 19.56 -7.43
CA HIS A 34 -12.58 19.11 -6.09
C HIS A 34 -13.37 17.79 -6.07
N LYS A 35 -14.22 17.54 -7.07
CA LYS A 35 -15.01 16.30 -7.17
C LYS A 35 -14.10 15.11 -7.46
N ASP A 36 -13.14 15.30 -8.38
CA ASP A 36 -12.16 14.27 -8.72
C ASP A 36 -11.26 13.95 -7.53
N LEU A 37 -10.78 14.97 -6.82
CA LEU A 37 -9.98 14.80 -5.62
C LEU A 37 -10.74 14.04 -4.51
N ARG A 38 -12.01 14.39 -4.26
CA ARG A 38 -12.84 13.65 -3.29
C ARG A 38 -12.98 12.19 -3.66
N LYS A 39 -13.24 11.90 -4.95
CA LYS A 39 -13.33 10.52 -5.44
C LYS A 39 -12.00 9.78 -5.26
N ALA A 40 -10.88 10.43 -5.54
CA ALA A 40 -9.55 9.84 -5.36
C ALA A 40 -9.28 9.47 -3.89
N ILE A 41 -9.65 10.36 -2.97
CA ILE A 41 -9.51 10.13 -1.53
C ILE A 41 -10.42 9.00 -1.07
N CYS A 42 -11.69 8.94 -1.52
CA CYS A 42 -12.56 7.80 -1.21
C CYS A 42 -11.95 6.47 -1.68
N VAL A 43 -11.39 6.42 -2.90
CA VAL A 43 -10.74 5.20 -3.40
C VAL A 43 -9.52 4.82 -2.56
N MET A 44 -8.72 5.80 -2.13
CA MET A 44 -7.58 5.57 -1.24
C MET A 44 -8.02 4.94 0.08
N GLU A 45 -9.08 5.49 0.69
CA GLU A 45 -9.63 5.01 1.98
C GLU A 45 -10.26 3.62 1.86
N ASP A 46 -11.07 3.39 0.82
CA ASP A 46 -11.75 2.11 0.62
C ASP A 46 -10.74 0.98 0.34
N LYS A 47 -9.67 1.30 -0.40
CA LYS A 47 -8.67 0.31 -0.79
C LYS A 47 -7.67 0.01 0.32
N HIS A 48 -7.30 1.01 1.10
CA HIS A 48 -6.25 0.95 2.11
C HIS A 48 -6.82 1.34 3.48
N SER A 49 -7.88 0.63 3.90
CA SER A 49 -8.60 0.92 5.15
C SER A 49 -7.74 0.71 6.40
N ASN A 50 -6.69 -0.11 6.31
CA ASN A 50 -5.71 -0.34 7.36
C ASN A 50 -4.74 0.84 7.52
N CYS A 51 -4.64 1.72 6.52
CA CYS A 51 -3.72 2.85 6.53
C CYS A 51 -4.40 4.12 7.05
N ARG A 52 -3.66 4.86 7.88
CA ARG A 52 -4.04 6.19 8.36
C ARG A 52 -3.65 7.23 7.31
N TRP A 53 -4.64 7.85 6.66
CA TRP A 53 -4.44 8.81 5.55
C TRP A 53 -4.87 10.24 5.85
N LYS A 54 -5.73 10.43 6.85
CA LYS A 54 -6.40 11.71 7.11
C LYS A 54 -6.50 12.00 8.60
N SER A 55 -6.72 13.27 8.90
CA SER A 55 -7.03 13.75 10.23
C SER A 55 -8.31 13.12 10.79
N GLU A 56 -8.46 13.17 12.10
CA GLU A 56 -9.77 13.06 12.73
C GLU A 56 -10.72 14.17 12.22
N LYS A 57 -12.03 13.97 12.40
CA LYS A 57 -13.04 14.98 12.05
C LYS A 57 -12.97 16.15 13.02
N ILE A 58 -12.26 17.20 12.62
CA ILE A 58 -12.20 18.46 13.35
C ILE A 58 -13.21 19.41 12.70
N ARG A 59 -14.35 19.67 13.40
CA ARG A 59 -15.45 20.67 13.19
C ARG A 59 -15.94 21.00 11.75
N SER A 60 -15.04 21.15 10.79
CA SER A 60 -15.24 21.15 9.34
C SER A 60 -15.65 19.77 8.78
N LYS A 61 -16.48 19.76 7.74
CA LYS A 61 -16.81 18.53 6.98
C LYS A 61 -15.62 17.95 6.19
N ARG A 62 -14.53 18.71 6.05
CA ARG A 62 -13.34 18.33 5.26
C ARG A 62 -12.19 17.99 6.20
N HIS A 63 -11.67 16.77 6.05
CA HIS A 63 -10.45 16.33 6.72
C HIS A 63 -9.23 16.98 6.06
N TYR A 64 -8.13 17.03 6.80
CA TYR A 64 -6.82 17.22 6.22
C TYR A 64 -6.24 15.87 5.84
N ILE A 65 -5.46 15.82 4.76
CA ILE A 65 -4.84 14.60 4.25
C ILE A 65 -3.36 14.62 4.62
N LEU A 66 -2.83 13.49 5.09
CA LEU A 66 -1.41 13.32 5.33
C LEU A 66 -0.60 13.60 4.06
N ILE A 67 0.59 14.16 4.21
CA ILE A 67 1.53 14.35 3.11
C ILE A 67 1.83 13.03 2.40
N GLU A 68 1.85 11.92 3.15
CA GLU A 68 1.97 10.57 2.62
C GLU A 68 0.78 10.21 1.70
N GLY A 69 -0.45 10.53 2.12
CA GLY A 69 -1.65 10.36 1.29
C GLY A 69 -1.62 11.23 0.03
N PHE A 70 -1.05 12.43 0.12
CA PHE A 70 -0.82 13.26 -1.08
C PHE A 70 0.17 12.62 -2.05
N TYR A 71 1.25 11.99 -1.56
CA TYR A 71 2.16 11.25 -2.42
C TYR A 71 1.48 10.04 -3.07
N TRP A 72 0.60 9.34 -2.36
CA TRP A 72 -0.19 8.27 -2.96
C TRP A 72 -1.07 8.80 -4.10
N LEU A 73 -1.73 9.95 -3.94
CA LEU A 73 -2.51 10.58 -5.01
C LEU A 73 -1.66 10.85 -6.26
N ILE A 74 -0.43 11.34 -6.10
CA ILE A 74 0.49 11.68 -7.20
C ILE A 74 1.01 10.43 -7.91
N TYR A 75 1.56 9.50 -7.13
CA TYR A 75 2.35 8.38 -7.64
C TYR A 75 1.51 7.15 -7.97
N VAL A 76 0.28 7.07 -7.45
CA VAL A 76 -0.63 5.95 -7.68
C VAL A 76 -1.87 6.40 -8.43
N TYR A 77 -2.71 7.27 -7.85
CA TYR A 77 -4.04 7.53 -8.40
C TYR A 77 -4.02 8.32 -9.71
N PHE A 78 -3.26 9.42 -9.73
CA PHE A 78 -3.07 10.28 -10.90
C PHE A 78 -1.83 9.88 -11.73
N ASN A 79 -1.31 8.68 -11.51
CA ASN A 79 -0.29 8.07 -12.35
C ASN A 79 -0.91 7.61 -13.67
N LYS A 80 -0.27 7.97 -14.79
CA LYS A 80 -0.70 7.58 -16.14
C LYS A 80 0.15 6.46 -16.74
N ASP A 81 1.35 6.26 -16.22
CA ASP A 81 2.36 5.38 -16.79
C ASP A 81 2.20 3.93 -16.31
N LYS A 82 1.63 3.75 -15.12
CA LYS A 82 1.49 2.44 -14.47
C LYS A 82 0.04 2.07 -14.21
N LYS A 83 -0.21 0.75 -14.21
CA LYS A 83 -1.47 0.20 -13.68
C LYS A 83 -1.55 0.50 -12.19
N LEU A 84 -2.75 0.81 -11.70
CA LEU A 84 -2.99 1.19 -10.32
C LEU A 84 -2.35 0.22 -9.32
N MET A 85 -2.58 -1.09 -9.49
CA MET A 85 -2.03 -2.12 -8.60
C MET A 85 -0.50 -2.16 -8.57
N ASP A 86 0.15 -1.94 -9.72
CA ASP A 86 1.60 -1.96 -9.80
C ASP A 86 2.18 -0.68 -9.17
N ALA A 87 1.54 0.47 -9.42
CA ALA A 87 1.89 1.73 -8.79
C ALA A 87 1.71 1.69 -7.26
N ASP A 88 0.66 1.03 -6.77
CA ASP A 88 0.42 0.80 -5.34
C ASP A 88 1.57 0.01 -4.71
N ILE A 89 1.90 -1.15 -5.27
CA ILE A 89 2.99 -1.99 -4.76
C ILE A 89 4.30 -1.20 -4.74
N ASP A 90 4.62 -0.47 -5.81
CA ASP A 90 5.83 0.34 -5.88
C ASP A 90 5.85 1.45 -4.83
N PHE A 91 4.70 2.10 -4.60
CA PHE A 91 4.54 3.14 -3.59
C PHE A 91 4.84 2.59 -2.19
N PHE A 92 4.19 1.48 -1.80
CA PHE A 92 4.39 0.92 -0.46
C PHE A 92 5.80 0.40 -0.25
N LYS A 93 6.41 -0.25 -1.25
CA LYS A 93 7.81 -0.70 -1.17
C LYS A 93 8.76 0.48 -0.98
N SER A 94 8.55 1.55 -1.74
CA SER A 94 9.35 2.78 -1.61
C SER A 94 9.17 3.42 -0.23
N ARG A 95 7.93 3.43 0.27
CA ARG A 95 7.62 4.05 1.58
C ARG A 95 8.19 3.25 2.75
N ILE A 96 8.09 1.93 2.71
CA ILE A 96 8.73 1.02 3.67
C ILE A 96 10.22 1.29 3.73
N LYS A 97 10.89 1.31 2.56
CA LYS A 97 12.33 1.57 2.49
C LYS A 97 12.72 2.91 3.11
N GLN A 98 11.94 3.97 2.86
CA GLN A 98 12.17 5.29 3.47
C GLN A 98 12.03 5.25 5.00
N TYR A 99 11.04 4.53 5.54
CA TYR A 99 10.91 4.36 6.99
C TYR A 99 12.07 3.53 7.56
N GLU A 100 12.46 2.45 6.91
CA GLU A 100 13.60 1.61 7.32
C GLU A 100 14.90 2.42 7.38
N GLU A 101 15.20 3.19 6.35
CA GLU A 101 16.38 4.07 6.28
C GLU A 101 16.35 5.15 7.36
N LEU A 102 15.20 5.79 7.57
CA LEU A 102 15.05 6.86 8.55
C LEU A 102 15.18 6.34 9.99
N LEU A 103 14.52 5.22 10.30
CA LEU A 103 14.51 4.59 11.61
C LEU A 103 15.76 3.73 11.87
N LYS A 104 16.59 3.51 10.84
CA LYS A 104 17.78 2.64 10.87
C LYS A 104 17.44 1.22 11.33
N VAL A 105 16.33 0.67 10.83
CA VAL A 105 15.90 -0.71 11.11
C VAL A 105 16.14 -1.60 9.90
N GLU A 106 16.49 -2.87 10.16
CA GLU A 106 16.66 -3.86 9.09
C GLU A 106 15.32 -4.24 8.46
N SER A 107 15.37 -4.57 7.16
CA SER A 107 14.17 -4.99 6.44
C SER A 107 13.64 -6.32 6.95
N LYS A 108 12.35 -6.35 7.27
CA LYS A 108 11.64 -7.55 7.70
C LYS A 108 11.45 -8.52 6.53
N GLU A 109 11.76 -9.80 6.74
CA GLU A 109 11.35 -10.86 5.82
C GLU A 109 9.83 -11.05 5.93
N ILE A 110 9.09 -10.68 4.88
CA ILE A 110 7.61 -10.78 4.85
C ILE A 110 7.15 -12.23 4.77
N PHE A 111 7.87 -13.06 4.00
CA PHE A 111 7.50 -14.45 3.73
C PHE A 111 8.39 -15.39 4.54
N THR A 112 7.92 -15.78 5.72
CA THR A 112 8.74 -16.58 6.67
C THR A 112 8.31 -18.04 6.78
N LYS A 113 7.15 -18.40 6.25
CA LYS A 113 6.53 -19.71 6.48
C LYS A 113 6.20 -20.40 5.17
N ASP A 114 6.47 -21.70 5.15
CA ASP A 114 5.99 -22.63 4.15
C ASP A 114 4.55 -23.02 4.49
N MET A 115 3.71 -23.27 3.49
CA MET A 115 2.27 -23.56 3.67
C MET A 115 1.84 -24.76 2.86
N TYR A 116 0.97 -25.59 3.44
CA TYR A 116 0.34 -26.66 2.70
C TYR A 116 -0.60 -26.09 1.63
N VAL A 117 -0.74 -26.81 0.52
CA VAL A 117 -1.59 -26.36 -0.60
C VAL A 117 -3.04 -26.10 -0.18
N TYR A 118 -3.57 -26.87 0.77
CA TYR A 118 -4.93 -26.69 1.27
C TYR A 118 -5.12 -25.41 2.11
N GLU A 119 -4.04 -24.84 2.65
CA GLU A 119 -4.08 -23.60 3.44
C GLU A 119 -4.16 -22.36 2.55
N LEU A 120 -3.68 -22.47 1.30
CA LEU A 120 -3.55 -21.36 0.37
C LEU A 120 -4.91 -20.77 -0.04
N GLU A 121 -5.97 -21.58 -0.07
CA GLU A 121 -7.32 -21.12 -0.38
C GLU A 121 -7.78 -20.04 0.61
N LYS A 122 -7.62 -20.32 1.91
CA LYS A 122 -7.95 -19.38 2.97
C LYS A 122 -6.97 -18.20 2.96
N TYR A 123 -5.68 -18.47 2.83
CA TYR A 123 -4.64 -17.43 2.87
C TYR A 123 -4.81 -16.37 1.77
N PHE A 124 -5.12 -16.80 0.54
CA PHE A 124 -5.35 -15.89 -0.59
C PHE A 124 -6.81 -15.47 -0.75
N SER A 125 -7.73 -16.07 0.01
CA SER A 125 -9.18 -15.94 -0.17
C SER A 125 -9.61 -16.25 -1.60
N ARG A 126 -9.16 -17.39 -2.14
CA ARG A 126 -9.43 -17.84 -3.51
C ARG A 126 -9.92 -19.28 -3.56
N LYS A 127 -10.70 -19.57 -4.60
CA LYS A 127 -11.21 -20.92 -4.87
C LYS A 127 -10.07 -21.91 -5.18
N PRO A 128 -10.22 -23.20 -4.83
CA PRO A 128 -9.22 -24.24 -5.07
C PRO A 128 -8.70 -24.26 -6.51
N GLU A 129 -9.57 -24.09 -7.50
CA GLU A 129 -9.20 -24.15 -8.92
C GLU A 129 -8.28 -23.00 -9.32
N THR A 130 -8.48 -21.82 -8.73
CA THR A 130 -7.61 -20.66 -8.95
C THR A 130 -6.23 -20.90 -8.34
N ILE A 131 -6.19 -21.47 -7.13
CA ILE A 131 -4.94 -21.84 -6.45
C ILE A 131 -4.17 -22.88 -7.28
N LYS A 132 -4.83 -23.96 -7.72
CA LYS A 132 -4.22 -25.00 -8.55
C LYS A 132 -3.61 -24.41 -9.84
N LYS A 133 -4.36 -23.56 -10.56
CA LYS A 133 -3.87 -22.88 -11.76
C LYS A 133 -2.65 -22.00 -11.48
N ALA A 134 -2.65 -21.27 -10.36
CA ALA A 134 -1.54 -20.42 -9.97
C ALA A 134 -0.28 -21.24 -9.62
N ILE A 135 -0.44 -22.37 -8.90
CA ILE A 135 0.65 -23.29 -8.61
C ILE A 135 1.21 -23.91 -9.91
N SER A 136 0.35 -24.38 -10.81
CA SER A 136 0.81 -24.89 -12.12
C SER A 136 1.56 -23.83 -12.92
N LYS A 137 1.11 -22.58 -12.88
CA LYS A 137 1.82 -21.46 -13.51
C LYS A 137 3.18 -21.23 -12.84
N MET A 138 3.25 -21.22 -11.51
CA MET A 138 4.50 -21.07 -10.77
C MET A 138 5.50 -22.14 -11.17
N LEU A 139 5.12 -23.41 -11.13
CA LEU A 139 6.00 -24.53 -11.46
C LEU A 139 6.46 -24.54 -12.92
N LYS A 140 5.73 -23.87 -13.82
CA LYS A 140 6.12 -23.72 -15.22
C LYS A 140 7.20 -22.64 -15.43
N TYR A 141 7.19 -21.59 -14.62
CA TYR A 141 8.00 -20.38 -14.85
C TYR A 141 9.00 -20.07 -13.73
N ALA A 142 9.04 -20.90 -12.68
CA ALA A 142 9.87 -20.74 -11.50
C ALA A 142 10.53 -22.06 -11.12
N ASP A 143 11.24 -22.06 -9.99
CA ASP A 143 11.97 -23.21 -9.48
C ASP A 143 11.02 -24.34 -9.05
N GLU A 144 11.34 -25.58 -9.44
CA GLU A 144 10.57 -26.77 -9.05
C GLU A 144 10.60 -26.99 -7.52
N ASN A 145 11.67 -26.54 -6.84
CA ASN A 145 11.83 -26.61 -5.39
C ASN A 145 10.84 -25.73 -4.62
N TYR A 146 10.04 -24.90 -5.30
CA TYR A 146 8.97 -24.12 -4.67
C TYR A 146 7.82 -24.99 -4.17
N ARG A 147 7.73 -26.25 -4.59
CA ARG A 147 6.78 -27.22 -4.06
C ARG A 147 7.51 -28.51 -3.68
N TYR A 148 7.25 -28.98 -2.47
CA TYR A 148 7.77 -30.25 -1.97
C TYR A 148 6.67 -31.05 -1.27
N ILE A 149 6.99 -32.29 -0.91
CA ILE A 149 6.10 -33.16 -0.16
C ILE A 149 6.62 -33.27 1.27
N GLU A 150 5.74 -33.01 2.24
CA GLU A 150 6.00 -33.19 3.66
C GLU A 150 4.82 -33.97 4.24
N ASN A 151 5.09 -35.07 4.95
CA ASN A 151 4.06 -35.93 5.53
C ASN A 151 3.00 -36.40 4.50
N GLY A 152 3.45 -36.73 3.29
CA GLY A 152 2.58 -37.18 2.18
C GLY A 152 1.69 -36.09 1.58
N LYS A 153 1.85 -34.82 1.98
CA LYS A 153 1.05 -33.68 1.48
C LYS A 153 1.94 -32.67 0.78
N TYR A 154 1.40 -32.04 -0.26
CA TYR A 154 2.11 -30.97 -0.96
C TYR A 154 2.15 -29.70 -0.13
N LYS A 155 3.35 -29.12 -0.06
CA LYS A 155 3.68 -27.89 0.63
C LYS A 155 4.40 -26.95 -0.33
N ILE A 156 4.11 -25.66 -0.21
CA ILE A 156 4.74 -24.60 -0.99
C ILE A 156 5.72 -23.88 -0.06
N SER A 157 6.96 -23.73 -0.51
CA SER A 157 7.99 -23.03 0.25
C SER A 157 7.67 -21.54 0.38
N LYS A 158 8.29 -20.86 1.34
CA LYS A 158 8.17 -19.40 1.52
C LYS A 158 8.51 -18.63 0.23
N CYS A 159 9.53 -19.07 -0.51
CA CYS A 159 9.90 -18.50 -1.81
C CYS A 159 8.81 -18.72 -2.86
N GLY A 160 8.17 -19.90 -2.86
CA GLY A 160 7.01 -20.18 -3.70
C GLY A 160 5.81 -19.31 -3.37
N ILE A 161 5.53 -19.10 -2.08
CA ILE A 161 4.44 -18.22 -1.62
C ILE A 161 4.72 -16.78 -2.02
N GLU A 162 5.95 -16.31 -1.85
CA GLU A 162 6.39 -14.99 -2.32
C GLU A 162 6.16 -14.83 -3.83
N TRP A 163 6.54 -15.84 -4.62
CA TRP A 163 6.33 -15.82 -6.06
C TRP A 163 4.84 -15.73 -6.41
N LEU A 164 3.99 -16.53 -5.75
CA LEU A 164 2.54 -16.51 -5.95
C LEU A 164 1.94 -15.15 -5.59
N CYS A 165 2.36 -14.55 -4.49
CA CYS A 165 1.97 -13.19 -4.08
C CYS A 165 2.30 -12.15 -5.16
N LYS A 166 3.56 -12.12 -5.61
CA LYS A 166 4.05 -11.11 -6.56
C LYS A 166 3.45 -11.25 -7.96
N ASN A 167 3.17 -12.48 -8.41
CA ASN A 167 2.82 -12.77 -9.80
C ASN A 167 1.35 -13.11 -10.04
N CYS A 168 0.67 -13.70 -9.06
CA CYS A 168 -0.70 -14.19 -9.20
C CYS A 168 -1.68 -13.46 -8.28
N PHE A 169 -1.27 -13.18 -7.04
CA PHE A 169 -2.15 -12.68 -5.98
C PHE A 169 -1.65 -11.35 -5.42
N LYS A 170 -1.45 -10.37 -6.31
CA LYS A 170 -0.92 -9.04 -5.99
C LYS A 170 -1.66 -8.31 -4.87
N GLN A 171 -2.98 -8.55 -4.73
CA GLN A 171 -3.76 -8.00 -3.62
C GLN A 171 -3.22 -8.48 -2.27
N LYS A 172 -2.90 -9.77 -2.13
CA LYS A 172 -2.35 -10.31 -0.88
C LYS A 172 -0.95 -9.75 -0.61
N TYR A 173 -0.16 -9.56 -1.66
CA TYR A 173 1.14 -8.91 -1.51
C TYR A 173 1.01 -7.47 -1.00
N LEU A 174 0.05 -6.72 -1.54
CA LEU A 174 -0.24 -5.35 -1.12
C LEU A 174 -0.68 -5.29 0.35
N GLU A 175 -1.58 -6.18 0.78
CA GLU A 175 -2.00 -6.28 2.20
C GLU A 175 -0.79 -6.46 3.15
N LEU A 176 0.14 -7.36 2.80
CA LEU A 176 1.33 -7.60 3.62
C LEU A 176 2.27 -6.39 3.68
N LEU A 177 2.38 -5.64 2.57
CA LEU A 177 3.15 -4.40 2.54
C LEU A 177 2.49 -3.31 3.40
N GLU A 178 1.16 -3.20 3.35
CA GLU A 178 0.42 -2.26 4.20
C GLU A 178 0.60 -2.59 5.68
N GLU A 179 0.44 -3.86 6.07
CA GLU A 179 0.66 -4.32 7.44
C GLU A 179 2.07 -3.94 7.92
N TYR A 180 3.10 -4.25 7.14
CA TYR A 180 4.48 -3.93 7.52
C TYR A 180 4.75 -2.42 7.55
N LYS A 181 4.22 -1.67 6.59
CA LYS A 181 4.32 -0.20 6.59
C LYS A 181 3.67 0.40 7.84
N MET A 182 2.56 -0.16 8.31
CA MET A 182 1.90 0.31 9.53
C MET A 182 2.69 -0.04 10.79
N GLU A 183 3.31 -1.22 10.87
CA GLU A 183 4.26 -1.54 11.95
C GLU A 183 5.40 -0.51 12.01
N LEU A 184 5.96 -0.12 10.86
CA LEU A 184 6.99 0.94 10.79
C LEU A 184 6.44 2.32 11.17
N THR A 185 5.17 2.58 10.87
CA THR A 185 4.52 3.84 11.24
C THR A 185 4.39 3.96 12.76
N GLU A 186 4.05 2.87 13.47
CA GLU A 186 4.03 2.91 14.94
C GLU A 186 5.42 3.21 15.51
N LYS A 187 6.48 2.55 15.01
CA LYS A 187 7.86 2.86 15.40
C LYS A 187 8.26 4.31 15.12
N TYR A 188 7.80 4.86 14.00
CA TYR A 188 8.02 6.26 13.64
C TYR A 188 7.36 7.21 14.66
N ILE A 189 6.15 6.90 15.11
CA ILE A 189 5.48 7.69 16.15
C ILE A 189 6.17 7.54 17.51
N GLU A 190 6.56 6.33 17.89
CA GLU A 190 7.29 6.04 19.13
C GLU A 190 8.63 6.77 19.20
N ALA A 191 9.29 6.96 18.06
CA ALA A 191 10.52 7.75 17.94
C ALA A 191 10.29 9.28 18.03
N GLY A 192 9.04 9.72 18.23
CA GLY A 192 8.68 11.12 18.43
C GLY A 192 8.40 11.90 17.16
N TYR A 193 8.35 11.24 16.00
CA TYR A 193 7.98 11.91 14.76
C TYR A 193 6.47 12.12 14.65
N ILE A 194 6.08 13.28 14.11
CA ILE A 194 4.68 13.62 13.92
C ILE A 194 4.15 12.84 12.71
N TYR A 195 3.09 12.06 12.94
CA TYR A 195 2.38 11.36 11.89
C TYR A 195 0.92 11.79 11.84
N ASP A 196 0.05 11.33 12.75
CA ASP A 196 -1.40 11.56 12.73
C ASP A 196 -1.92 12.44 13.87
N ASN A 197 -1.04 13.05 14.66
CA ASN A 197 -1.43 13.95 15.73
C ASN A 197 -1.71 15.37 15.20
N PHE A 198 -2.99 15.76 15.14
CA PHE A 198 -3.40 17.13 14.90
C PHE A 198 -3.40 17.89 16.22
N PHE A 199 -2.38 18.71 16.45
CA PHE A 199 -2.09 19.55 17.63
C PHE A 199 -3.27 20.34 18.24
N GLY A 200 -4.35 19.69 18.68
CA GLY A 200 -5.54 20.30 19.28
C GLY A 200 -6.18 21.42 18.47
N ILE A 201 -5.89 21.52 17.16
CA ILE A 201 -6.43 22.59 16.31
C ILE A 201 -7.91 22.33 16.15
N ASN A 202 -8.71 23.07 16.91
CA ASN A 202 -10.18 23.11 16.93
C ASN A 202 -10.71 24.39 16.29
#